data_AF-T0MUT2-F1
#
_entry.id   AF-T0MUT2-F1
#
_cell.length_a   1.000
_cell.length_b   1.000
_cell.length_c   1.000
_cell.angle_alpha   90.00
_cell.angle_beta   90.00
_cell.angle_gamma   90.00
#
_symmetry.space_group_name_H-M   'P 1'
#
loop_
_entity.id
_entity.type
_entity.pdbx_description
1 polymer ?
#
loop_
_entity_poly.entity_id
_entity_poly.type
_entity_poly.pdbx_seq_one_letter_code
_entity_poly.pdbx_strand_id
1 'polypeptide(L)'
;MTDKGGKADKETIRDKIPVPEMRMLSGEVLGILVHNASKSSNPVEYKLDDKKYSVTYEYYARKMGDEEGIYDSIPSESDLKEASSVVFSVMGLHKGITEEKKTQLEFTEGRIISTPDREEEKLLEFQQAVLKLGRLN
;
A
#
# COMPACT_ATOMS: atom_id res chain seq x y z
N MET A 1 2.66 10.78 -56.77
CA MET A 1 3.36 9.75 -55.97
C MET A 1 3.37 10.24 -54.55
N THR A 2 2.57 9.60 -53.70
CA THR A 2 2.23 10.04 -52.34
C THR A 2 3.09 9.23 -51.38
N ASP A 3 4.01 9.87 -50.67
CA ASP A 3 4.66 9.29 -49.50
C ASP A 3 4.02 9.91 -48.26
N LYS A 4 3.28 9.10 -47.50
CA LYS A 4 2.76 9.46 -46.18
C LYS A 4 3.45 8.53 -45.18
N GLY A 5 4.54 9.02 -44.63
CA GLY A 5 5.17 8.45 -43.44
C GLY A 5 4.17 8.45 -42.28
N GLY A 6 3.68 7.27 -41.93
CA GLY A 6 2.98 7.03 -40.67
C GLY A 6 3.99 6.96 -39.54
N LYS A 7 4.03 8.00 -38.70
CA LYS A 7 4.64 7.90 -37.37
C LYS A 7 3.74 6.99 -36.54
N ALA A 8 4.24 5.80 -36.20
CA ALA A 8 3.63 4.98 -35.18
C ALA A 8 3.90 5.64 -33.82
N ASP A 9 2.87 6.23 -33.23
CA ASP A 9 2.89 6.70 -31.86
C ASP A 9 3.10 5.49 -30.94
N LYS A 10 4.30 5.42 -30.36
CA LYS A 10 4.58 4.56 -29.20
C LYS A 10 3.95 5.21 -27.97
N GLU A 11 2.64 5.31 -27.97
CA GLU A 11 1.89 5.65 -26.76
C GLU A 11 1.93 4.41 -25.85
N THR A 12 2.48 4.62 -24.68
CA THR A 12 2.98 3.61 -23.76
C THR A 12 1.81 2.74 -23.27
N ILE A 13 1.79 1.46 -23.67
CA ILE A 13 0.79 0.46 -23.25
C ILE A 13 0.76 0.25 -21.71
N ARG A 14 1.69 0.85 -20.95
CA ARG A 14 1.78 0.74 -19.49
C ARG A 14 0.65 1.46 -18.75
N ASP A 15 -0.01 2.44 -19.34
CA ASP A 15 -1.07 3.22 -18.67
C ASP A 15 -2.47 2.58 -18.74
N LYS A 16 -2.60 1.36 -19.29
CA LYS A 16 -3.90 0.70 -19.51
C LYS A 16 -4.13 -0.57 -18.70
N ILE A 17 -3.23 -0.93 -17.78
CA ILE A 17 -3.49 -2.02 -16.84
C ILE A 17 -4.18 -1.41 -15.62
N PRO A 18 -5.47 -1.72 -15.35
CA PRO A 18 -6.14 -1.21 -14.16
C PRO A 18 -5.39 -1.71 -12.94
N VAL A 19 -4.80 -0.79 -12.18
CA VAL A 19 -4.21 -1.12 -10.89
C VAL A 19 -5.36 -1.45 -9.94
N PRO A 20 -5.31 -2.57 -9.19
CA PRO A 20 -6.34 -2.91 -8.23
C PRO A 20 -6.40 -1.84 -7.13
N GLU A 21 -7.48 -1.06 -7.11
CA GLU A 21 -7.78 -0.09 -6.06
C GLU A 21 -8.92 -0.61 -5.18
N MET A 22 -8.74 -0.59 -3.86
CA MET A 22 -9.76 -0.90 -2.88
C MET A 22 -9.98 0.28 -1.94
N ARG A 23 -11.22 0.53 -1.53
CA ARG A 23 -11.50 1.54 -0.51
C ARG A 23 -11.02 1.09 0.87
N MET A 24 -10.42 2.00 1.63
CA MET A 24 -10.15 1.77 3.05
C MET A 24 -11.45 1.68 3.85
N LEU A 25 -11.55 0.71 4.75
CA LEU A 25 -12.66 0.56 5.69
C LEU A 25 -12.82 1.76 6.60
N SER A 26 -11.70 2.34 7.04
CA SER A 26 -11.63 3.52 7.89
C SER A 26 -10.30 4.23 7.67
N GLY A 27 -10.27 5.56 7.80
CA GLY A 27 -9.01 6.32 7.84
C GLY A 27 -8.11 5.92 9.02
N GLU A 28 -8.67 5.25 10.03
CA GLU A 28 -7.90 4.74 11.17
C GLU A 28 -6.96 3.59 10.79
N VAL A 29 -7.23 2.85 9.72
CA VAL A 29 -6.37 1.73 9.28
C VAL A 29 -4.94 2.24 9.07
N LEU A 30 -4.76 3.29 8.26
CA LEU A 30 -3.45 3.87 8.00
C LEU A 30 -2.82 4.44 9.28
N GLY A 31 -3.61 5.12 10.11
CA GLY A 31 -3.14 5.68 11.38
C GLY A 31 -2.65 4.60 12.36
N ILE A 32 -3.30 3.44 12.42
CA ILE A 32 -2.88 2.30 13.24
C ILE A 32 -1.57 1.71 12.70
N LEU A 33 -1.48 1.50 11.38
CA LEU A 33 -0.28 0.95 10.75
C LEU A 33 0.97 1.81 11.02
N VAL A 34 0.87 3.12 10.80
CA VAL A 34 1.96 4.08 11.05
C VAL A 34 2.31 4.13 12.53
N HIS A 35 1.30 4.23 13.41
CA HIS A 35 1.52 4.26 14.86
C HIS A 35 2.26 3.00 15.33
N ASN A 36 1.79 1.81 14.95
CA ASN A 36 2.40 0.56 15.40
C ASN A 36 3.81 0.37 14.85
N ALA A 37 4.06 0.76 13.58
CA ALA A 37 5.39 0.76 13.02
C ALA A 37 6.36 1.66 13.81
N SER A 38 5.88 2.79 14.35
CA SER A 38 6.69 3.72 15.14
C SER A 38 7.03 3.22 16.56
N LYS A 39 6.27 2.25 17.07
CA LYS A 39 6.35 1.77 18.46
C LYS A 39 6.99 0.41 18.63
N SER A 40 6.91 -0.44 17.61
CA SER A 40 7.33 -1.84 17.68
C SER A 40 8.58 -2.08 16.84
N SER A 41 9.24 -3.21 17.09
CA SER A 41 10.13 -3.81 16.08
C SER A 41 9.31 -4.04 14.80
N ASN A 42 9.89 -3.66 13.67
CA ASN A 42 9.36 -3.90 12.33
C ASN A 42 9.95 -5.24 11.84
N PRO A 43 9.14 -6.25 11.44
CA PRO A 43 7.71 -6.21 11.14
C PRO A 43 6.76 -6.23 12.34
N VAL A 44 5.59 -5.63 12.15
CA VAL A 44 4.45 -5.70 13.08
C VAL A 44 3.51 -6.84 12.67
N GLU A 45 3.09 -7.64 13.65
CA GLU A 45 2.19 -8.77 13.41
C GLU A 45 0.73 -8.42 13.69
N TYR A 46 -0.15 -8.67 12.71
CA TYR A 46 -1.60 -8.54 12.83
C TYR A 46 -2.26 -9.91 12.68
N LYS A 47 -3.40 -10.12 13.35
CA LYS A 47 -4.10 -11.41 13.31
C LYS A 47 -5.61 -11.24 13.18
N LEU A 48 -6.21 -12.06 12.34
CA LEU A 48 -7.66 -12.22 12.24
C LEU A 48 -7.95 -13.73 12.17
N ASP A 49 -8.67 -14.24 13.17
CA ASP A 49 -8.89 -15.67 13.37
C ASP A 49 -7.58 -16.47 13.26
N ASP A 50 -7.49 -17.45 12.36
CA ASP A 50 -6.28 -18.25 12.14
C ASP A 50 -5.28 -17.62 11.14
N LYS A 51 -5.56 -16.41 10.65
CA LYS A 51 -4.71 -15.69 9.70
C LYS A 51 -3.75 -14.75 10.42
N LYS A 52 -2.51 -14.71 9.95
CA LYS A 52 -1.45 -13.84 10.47
C LYS A 52 -0.87 -13.03 9.32
N TYR A 53 -0.71 -11.73 9.54
CA TYR A 53 -0.12 -10.78 8.61
C TYR A 53 1.14 -10.20 9.24
N SER A 54 2.23 -10.20 8.50
CA SER A 54 3.49 -9.56 8.90
C SER A 54 3.67 -8.32 8.04
N VAL A 55 3.71 -7.14 8.68
CA VAL A 55 3.67 -5.85 7.99
C VAL A 55 4.94 -5.08 8.25
N THR A 56 5.58 -4.67 7.15
CA THR A 56 6.78 -3.85 7.17
C THR A 56 6.51 -2.51 6.53
N TYR A 57 6.77 -1.44 7.28
CA TYR A 57 6.81 -0.09 6.71
C TYR A 57 7.98 0.02 5.72
N GLU A 58 7.74 0.65 4.56
CA GLU A 58 8.75 0.85 3.52
C GLU A 58 9.11 2.33 3.38
N TYR A 59 8.16 3.16 2.94
CA TYR A 59 8.38 4.60 2.74
C TYR A 59 7.05 5.37 2.70
N TYR A 60 7.12 6.70 2.76
CA TYR A 60 6.02 7.58 2.40
C TYR A 60 6.48 8.55 1.31
N ALA A 61 5.53 8.95 0.46
CA ALA A 61 5.71 9.95 -0.56
C ALA A 61 4.99 11.23 -0.15
N ARG A 62 5.58 12.39 -0.45
CA ARG A 62 4.98 13.70 -0.18
C ARG A 62 5.23 14.63 -1.38
N LYS A 63 4.20 15.39 -1.75
CA LYS A 63 4.33 16.45 -2.76
C LYS A 63 5.08 17.66 -2.22
N MET A 64 6.04 18.13 -2.99
CA MET A 64 6.82 19.35 -2.77
C MET A 64 6.73 20.24 -4.02
N GLY A 65 5.62 20.97 -4.15
CA GLY A 65 5.30 21.69 -5.39
C GLY A 65 4.93 20.70 -6.50
N ASP A 66 5.67 20.76 -7.62
CA ASP A 66 5.45 19.89 -8.79
C ASP A 66 6.20 18.55 -8.69
N GLU A 67 7.04 18.38 -7.68
CA GLU A 67 7.84 17.16 -7.46
C GLU A 67 7.30 16.31 -6.30
N GLU A 68 7.63 15.02 -6.30
CA GLU A 68 7.31 14.10 -5.21
C GLU A 68 8.62 13.62 -4.55
N GLY A 69 8.73 13.84 -3.24
CA GLY A 69 9.82 13.34 -2.42
C GLY A 69 9.45 12.00 -1.77
N ILE A 70 10.42 11.08 -1.70
CA ILE A 70 10.28 9.77 -1.04
C ILE A 70 11.09 9.76 0.25
N TYR A 71 10.49 9.27 1.33
CA TYR A 71 11.05 9.27 2.67
C TYR A 71 10.95 7.88 3.30
N ASP A 72 12.09 7.33 3.72
CA ASP A 72 12.24 6.01 4.34
C ASP A 72 12.01 6.00 5.87
N SER A 73 11.88 7.18 6.47
CA SER A 73 11.49 7.33 7.87
C SER A 73 9.98 7.23 8.04
N ILE A 74 9.52 6.65 9.16
CA ILE A 74 8.09 6.57 9.48
C ILE A 74 7.54 8.00 9.62
N PRO A 75 6.44 8.35 8.93
CA PRO A 75 5.93 9.72 8.96
C PRO A 75 5.43 10.10 10.35
N SER A 76 5.72 11.32 10.77
CA SER A 76 5.04 11.93 11.93
C SER A 76 3.56 12.15 11.64
N GLU A 77 2.75 12.49 12.65
CA GLU A 77 1.33 12.84 12.41
C GLU A 77 1.16 14.04 11.48
N SER A 78 2.09 15.00 11.49
CA SER A 78 2.09 16.12 10.53
C SER A 78 2.46 15.66 9.13
N ASP A 79 3.51 14.84 8.99
CA ASP A 79 3.94 14.34 7.68
C ASP A 79 2.86 13.47 7.04
N LEU A 80 2.17 12.65 7.84
CA LEU A 80 1.10 11.79 7.38
C LEU A 80 -0.09 12.56 6.78
N LYS A 81 -0.37 13.78 7.26
CA LYS A 81 -1.43 14.65 6.70
C LYS A 81 -1.03 15.24 5.35
N GLU A 82 0.26 15.31 5.07
CA GLU A 82 0.81 15.91 3.85
C GLU A 82 1.32 14.84 2.87
N ALA A 83 1.34 13.57 3.28
CA ALA A 83 1.74 12.44 2.47
C ALA A 83 0.73 12.20 1.34
N SER A 84 1.24 12.05 0.11
CA SER A 84 0.45 11.61 -1.05
C SER A 84 0.19 10.11 -0.99
N SER A 85 1.16 9.35 -0.48
CA SER A 85 1.00 7.93 -0.21
C SER A 85 1.92 7.41 0.89
N VAL A 86 1.54 6.26 1.46
CA VAL A 86 2.34 5.52 2.44
C VAL A 86 2.38 4.05 2.04
N VAL A 87 3.57 3.46 1.99
CA VAL A 87 3.77 2.11 1.43
C VAL A 87 4.21 1.14 2.51
N PHE A 88 3.56 -0.03 2.51
CA PHE A 88 3.88 -1.15 3.38
C PHE A 88 4.05 -2.44 2.56
N SER A 89 5.01 -3.27 2.93
CA SER A 89 5.07 -4.67 2.50
C SER A 89 4.30 -5.55 3.46
N VAL A 90 3.36 -6.34 2.94
CA VAL A 90 2.53 -7.25 3.73
C VAL A 90 2.73 -8.70 3.29
N MET A 91 3.09 -9.56 4.24
CA MET A 91 3.09 -11.01 4.08
C MET A 91 1.84 -11.62 4.73
N GLY A 92 1.41 -12.78 4.26
CA GLY A 92 0.21 -13.48 4.78
C GLY A 92 -1.09 -13.16 4.04
N LEU A 93 -1.03 -12.31 3.01
CA LEU A 93 -2.16 -12.04 2.10
C LEU A 93 -2.44 -13.18 1.12
N HIS A 94 -1.60 -14.21 0.99
CA HIS A 94 -1.86 -15.31 0.06
C HIS A 94 -1.65 -16.67 0.74
N LYS A 95 -2.58 -17.60 0.52
CA LYS A 95 -2.43 -19.01 0.92
C LYS A 95 -1.89 -19.80 -0.29
N GLY A 96 -0.60 -20.14 -0.30
CA GLY A 96 -0.04 -21.05 -1.32
C GLY A 96 1.49 -21.04 -1.49
N ILE A 97 2.05 -22.26 -1.50
CA ILE A 97 3.40 -22.83 -1.83
C ILE A 97 4.65 -22.14 -1.27
N THR A 98 4.71 -20.82 -1.15
CA THR A 98 5.74 -20.15 -0.34
C THR A 98 5.05 -19.15 0.57
N GLU A 99 5.25 -19.28 1.88
CA GLU A 99 4.79 -18.34 2.93
C GLU A 99 5.42 -16.94 2.79
N GLU A 100 6.09 -16.66 1.66
CA GLU A 100 7.08 -15.60 1.49
C GLU A 100 6.65 -14.50 0.52
N LYS A 101 5.48 -14.59 -0.14
CA LYS A 101 5.08 -13.54 -1.08
C LYS A 101 4.74 -12.25 -0.32
N LYS A 102 5.64 -11.28 -0.42
CA LYS A 102 5.43 -9.88 -0.01
C LYS A 102 4.56 -9.19 -1.05
N THR A 103 3.46 -8.61 -0.60
CA THR A 103 2.60 -7.76 -1.43
C THR A 103 2.76 -6.33 -0.96
N GLN A 104 3.10 -5.42 -1.88
CA GLN A 104 3.19 -4.01 -1.57
C GLN A 104 1.80 -3.40 -1.60
N LEU A 105 1.44 -2.76 -0.49
CA LEU A 105 0.21 -1.99 -0.34
C LEU A 105 0.59 -0.52 -0.24
N GLU A 106 0.10 0.27 -1.18
CA GLU A 106 0.21 1.72 -1.17
C GLU A 106 -1.11 2.32 -0.70
N PHE A 107 -1.06 3.08 0.38
CA PHE A 107 -2.19 3.77 0.96
C PHE A 107 -2.19 5.21 0.47
N THR A 108 -3.27 5.61 -0.19
CA THR A 108 -3.51 6.98 -0.66
C THR A 108 -4.93 7.40 -0.24
N GLU A 109 -5.32 8.66 -0.43
CA GLU A 109 -6.56 9.28 0.05
C GLU A 109 -7.80 8.35 0.10
N GLY A 110 -8.01 7.66 1.23
CA GLY A 110 -9.14 6.74 1.42
C GLY A 110 -9.07 5.40 0.67
N ARG A 111 -7.95 5.06 0.03
CA ARG A 111 -7.79 3.89 -0.84
C ARG A 111 -6.49 3.12 -0.56
N ILE A 112 -6.49 1.86 -0.98
CA ILE A 112 -5.37 0.94 -0.97
C ILE A 112 -5.15 0.49 -2.40
N ILE A 113 -3.93 0.70 -2.89
CA ILE A 113 -3.45 0.20 -4.16
C ILE A 113 -2.61 -1.04 -3.87
N SER A 114 -2.98 -2.17 -4.47
CA SER A 114 -2.29 -3.46 -4.28
C SER A 114 -1.71 -3.93 -5.61
N THR A 115 -0.40 -4.15 -5.67
CA THR A 115 0.26 -4.67 -6.88
C THR A 115 0.92 -6.04 -6.61
N PRO A 116 0.77 -7.04 -7.51
CA PRO A 116 -0.05 -7.08 -8.74
C PRO A 116 -1.49 -7.63 -8.54
N ASP A 117 -1.88 -8.00 -7.32
CA ASP A 117 -2.99 -8.91 -7.10
C ASP A 117 -4.34 -8.23 -6.76
N ARG A 118 -5.42 -8.78 -7.34
CA ARG A 118 -6.83 -8.36 -7.18
C ARG A 118 -7.56 -9.18 -6.10
N GLU A 119 -7.06 -9.17 -4.87
CA GLU A 119 -7.63 -9.98 -3.79
C GLU A 119 -8.39 -9.11 -2.76
N GLU A 120 -9.51 -8.53 -3.19
CA GLU A 120 -10.34 -7.63 -2.37
C GLU A 120 -10.75 -8.25 -1.02
N GLU A 121 -11.16 -9.52 -0.99
CA GLU A 121 -11.54 -10.22 0.24
C GLU A 121 -10.37 -10.27 1.24
N LYS A 122 -9.16 -10.53 0.75
CA LYS A 122 -7.98 -10.65 1.62
C LYS A 122 -7.50 -9.30 2.13
N LEU A 123 -7.63 -8.26 1.31
CA LEU A 123 -7.41 -6.89 1.74
C LEU A 123 -8.48 -6.44 2.76
N LEU A 124 -9.72 -6.91 2.65
CA LEU A 124 -10.77 -6.66 3.63
C LEU A 124 -10.41 -7.27 4.99
N GLU A 125 -10.05 -8.55 5.00
CA GLU A 125 -9.64 -9.26 6.21
C GLU A 125 -8.39 -8.67 6.84
N PHE A 126 -7.41 -8.26 6.02
CA PHE A 126 -6.23 -7.56 6.51
C PHE A 126 -6.60 -6.26 7.23
N GLN A 127 -7.46 -5.44 6.63
CA GLN A 127 -7.92 -4.21 7.28
C GLN A 127 -8.67 -4.48 8.58
N GLN A 128 -9.47 -5.54 8.65
CA GLN A 128 -10.12 -5.99 9.89
C GLN A 128 -9.10 -6.43 10.95
N ALA A 129 -8.03 -7.14 10.55
CA ALA A 129 -6.93 -7.53 11.45
C ALA A 129 -6.23 -6.29 12.05
N VAL A 130 -5.99 -5.26 11.23
CA VAL A 130 -5.42 -3.97 11.65
C VAL A 130 -6.33 -3.28 12.67
N LEU A 131 -7.62 -3.15 12.34
CA LEU A 131 -8.60 -2.53 13.23
C LEU A 131 -8.77 -3.29 14.54
N LYS A 132 -8.73 -4.64 14.51
CA LYS A 132 -8.83 -5.50 15.69
C LYS A 132 -7.65 -5.35 16.64
N LEU A 133 -6.43 -5.22 16.12
CA LEU A 133 -5.25 -4.99 16.97
C LEU A 133 -5.28 -3.59 17.59
N GLY A 134 -5.67 -2.59 16.80
CA GLY A 134 -5.63 -1.20 17.22
C GLY A 134 -4.20 -0.68 17.42
N ARG A 135 -4.08 0.43 18.15
CA ARG A 135 -2.79 1.07 18.45
C ARG A 135 -2.11 0.38 19.63
N LEU A 136 -0.85 0.00 19.46
CA LEU A 136 0.00 -0.51 20.53
C LEU A 136 0.40 0.64 21.48
N ASN A 137 0.46 0.37 22.78
CA ASN A 137 0.88 1.34 23.80
C ASN A 137 2.40 1.46 23.90
#